data_AF-A0A0L7L5I4-F1
#
_entry.id   AF-A0A0L7L5I4-F1
#
_cell.length_a   1.000
_cell.length_b   1.000
_cell.length_c   1.000
_cell.angle_alpha   90.00
_cell.angle_beta   90.00
_cell.angle_gamma   90.00
#
_symmetry.space_group_name_H-M   'P 1'
#
loop_
_entity.id
_entity.type
_entity.pdbx_description
1 polymer ?
#
loop_
_entity_poly.entity_id
_entity_poly.type
_entity_poly.pdbx_seq_one_letter_code
_entity_poly.pdbx_strand_id
1 'polypeptide(L)'
;MATNCTHCGTILKIDSAPIKACAKGDLGANLLYAAGQASKQVGFDEVPYVLINGNKCELDNANNAFMKSVCAAFRNPPPPCNT
;
A
#
# COMPACT_ATOMS: atom_id res chain seq x y z
N MET A 1 -20.28 5.96 8.10
CA MET A 1 -19.56 6.48 6.90
C MET A 1 -18.23 7.07 7.35
N ALA A 2 -17.16 6.82 6.59
CA ALA A 2 -15.73 7.11 6.88
C ALA A 2 -15.44 8.31 7.81
N THR A 3 -15.43 8.07 9.12
CA THR A 3 -14.97 9.04 10.13
C THR A 3 -13.46 9.30 10.04
N ASN A 4 -12.69 8.31 9.56
CA ASN A 4 -11.24 8.40 9.48
C ASN A 4 -10.73 9.30 8.33
N CYS A 5 -11.44 9.35 7.20
CA CYS A 5 -11.00 10.12 6.02
C CYS A 5 -10.92 11.64 6.29
N THR A 6 -11.93 12.21 6.94
CA THR A 6 -11.91 13.63 7.31
C THR A 6 -10.83 13.92 8.36
N HIS A 7 -10.69 13.04 9.35
CA HIS A 7 -9.70 13.20 10.42
C HIS A 7 -8.26 13.17 9.91
N CYS A 8 -7.91 12.15 9.11
CA CYS A 8 -6.60 12.09 8.45
C CYS A 8 -6.40 13.24 7.48
N GLY A 9 -7.44 13.68 6.76
CA GLY A 9 -7.39 14.86 5.90
C GLY A 9 -6.93 16.11 6.65
N THR A 10 -7.48 16.35 7.86
CA THR A 10 -7.04 17.46 8.72
C THR A 10 -5.58 17.32 9.13
N ILE A 11 -5.16 16.15 9.61
CA ILE A 11 -3.78 15.89 10.07
C ILE A 11 -2.78 16.10 8.93
N LEU A 12 -3.11 15.59 7.75
CA LEU A 12 -2.25 15.65 6.56
C LEU A 12 -2.41 16.95 5.77
N LYS A 13 -3.30 17.86 6.20
CA LYS A 13 -3.65 19.11 5.50
C LYS A 13 -4.14 18.89 4.06
N ILE A 14 -4.92 17.83 3.86
CA ILE A 14 -5.54 17.45 2.59
C ILE A 14 -7.06 17.70 2.69
N ASP A 15 -7.62 18.40 1.69
CA ASP A 15 -9.07 18.50 1.57
C ASP A 15 -9.69 17.16 1.17
N SER A 16 -10.39 16.54 2.12
CA SER A 16 -11.05 15.26 1.94
C SER A 16 -12.36 15.34 1.15
N ALA A 17 -12.96 16.52 0.97
CA ALA A 17 -14.25 16.67 0.29
C ALA A 17 -14.23 16.14 -1.16
N PRO A 18 -13.30 16.54 -2.03
CA PRO A 18 -13.24 16.02 -3.40
C PRO A 18 -12.93 14.51 -3.45
N ILE A 19 -12.11 14.00 -2.52
CA ILE A 19 -11.81 12.56 -2.42
C ILE A 19 -13.07 11.76 -2.08
N LYS A 20 -13.88 12.23 -1.12
CA LYS A 20 -15.15 11.60 -0.75
C LYS A 20 -16.18 11.63 -1.88
N ALA A 21 -16.19 12.71 -2.67
CA ALA A 21 -17.05 12.79 -3.85
C ALA A 21 -16.60 11.80 -4.93
N CYS A 22 -15.30 11.77 -5.24
CA CYS A 22 -14.71 10.84 -6.20
C CYS A 22 -14.99 9.37 -5.84
N ALA A 23 -14.81 9.00 -4.58
CA ALA A 23 -15.01 7.63 -4.09
C ALA A 23 -16.44 7.10 -4.27
N LYS A 24 -17.43 8.00 -4.44
CA LYS A 24 -18.84 7.65 -4.66
C LYS A 24 -19.27 7.75 -6.13
N GLY A 25 -18.41 8.26 -7.00
CA GLY A 25 -18.70 8.48 -8.42
C GLY A 25 -17.98 7.48 -9.33
N ASP A 26 -18.23 7.62 -10.63
CA ASP A 26 -17.69 6.72 -11.67
C ASP A 26 -16.17 6.67 -11.67
N LEU A 27 -15.50 7.80 -11.41
CA LEU A 27 -14.05 7.83 -11.31
C LEU A 27 -13.53 6.91 -10.20
N GLY A 28 -14.17 6.93 -9.01
CA GLY A 28 -13.80 6.03 -7.92
C GLY A 28 -14.02 4.56 -8.28
N ALA A 29 -15.14 4.24 -8.94
CA ALA A 29 -15.42 2.89 -9.43
C ALA A 29 -14.37 2.42 -10.46
N ASN A 30 -14.00 3.28 -11.41
CA ASN A 30 -13.02 2.98 -12.44
C ASN A 30 -11.62 2.77 -11.86
N LEU A 31 -11.22 3.59 -10.88
CA LEU A 31 -9.94 3.42 -10.17
C LEU A 31 -9.90 2.10 -9.41
N LEU A 32 -10.99 1.72 -8.72
CA LEU A 32 -11.08 0.45 -8.01
C LEU A 32 -11.02 -0.74 -8.98
N TYR A 33 -11.71 -0.65 -10.13
CA TYR A 33 -11.65 -1.67 -11.16
C TYR A 33 -10.22 -1.83 -11.71
N ALA A 34 -9.57 -0.74 -12.09
CA ALA A 34 -8.20 -0.75 -12.60
C ALA A 34 -7.21 -1.35 -11.59
N ALA A 35 -7.32 -0.97 -10.31
CA ALA A 35 -6.52 -1.55 -9.23
C ALA A 35 -6.76 -3.07 -9.10
N GLY A 36 -8.02 -3.51 -9.13
CA GLY A 36 -8.36 -4.94 -9.09
C GLY A 36 -7.79 -5.73 -10.27
N GLN A 37 -7.78 -5.16 -11.47
CA GLN A 37 -7.18 -5.78 -12.64
C GLN A 37 -5.66 -5.89 -12.51
N ALA A 38 -4.98 -4.83 -12.05
CA ALA A 38 -3.55 -4.85 -11.80
C ALA A 38 -3.17 -5.89 -10.73
N SER A 39 -3.92 -5.97 -9.63
CA SER A 39 -3.65 -6.96 -8.58
C SER A 39 -3.87 -8.39 -9.08
N LYS A 40 -4.89 -8.67 -9.89
CA LYS A 40 -5.10 -10.02 -10.45
C LYS A 40 -3.94 -10.49 -11.34
N GLN A 41 -3.28 -9.56 -12.05
CA GLN A 41 -2.16 -9.90 -12.94
C GLN A 41 -0.94 -10.46 -12.19
N VAL A 42 -0.77 -10.11 -10.91
CA VAL A 42 0.33 -10.65 -10.09
C VAL A 42 0.00 -11.99 -9.41
N GLY A 43 -1.23 -12.47 -9.53
CA GLY A 43 -1.62 -13.80 -9.07
C GLY A 43 -1.57 -14.00 -7.55
N PHE A 44 -1.92 -12.97 -6.76
CA PHE A 44 -1.99 -13.11 -5.30
C PHE A 44 -3.10 -14.09 -4.88
N ASP A 45 -2.82 -14.86 -3.84
CA ASP A 45 -3.68 -15.88 -3.23
C ASP A 45 -4.33 -15.37 -1.94
N GLU A 46 -3.60 -14.56 -1.18
CA GLU A 46 -4.06 -13.97 0.07
C GLU A 46 -3.64 -12.50 0.21
N VAL A 47 -4.19 -11.82 1.21
CA VAL A 47 -3.80 -10.46 1.56
C VAL A 47 -3.35 -10.38 3.01
N PRO A 48 -2.33 -9.57 3.34
CA PRO A 48 -1.55 -8.72 2.44
C PRO A 48 -0.56 -9.50 1.53
N TYR A 49 -0.52 -9.14 0.24
CA TYR A 49 0.45 -9.66 -0.72
C TYR A 49 1.45 -8.56 -1.09
N VAL A 50 2.73 -8.79 -0.82
CA VAL A 50 3.77 -7.77 -0.96
C VAL A 50 4.82 -8.24 -1.95
N LEU A 51 5.13 -7.37 -2.91
CA LEU A 51 6.22 -7.56 -3.86
C LEU A 51 7.31 -6.52 -3.59
N ILE A 52 8.56 -6.96 -3.46
CA ILE A 52 9.74 -6.09 -3.40
C ILE A 52 10.53 -6.32 -4.69
N ASN A 53 10.59 -5.30 -5.55
CA ASN A 53 11.17 -5.39 -6.90
C ASN A 53 10.60 -6.59 -7.71
N GLY A 54 9.30 -6.86 -7.59
CA GLY A 54 8.62 -7.95 -8.30
C GLY A 54 8.71 -9.33 -7.64
N ASN A 55 9.51 -9.49 -6.57
CA ASN A 55 9.62 -10.75 -5.84
C ASN A 55 8.69 -10.78 -4.63
N LYS A 56 8.04 -11.92 -4.39
CA LYS A 56 7.17 -12.11 -3.22
C LYS A 56 7.97 -11.94 -1.93
N CYS A 57 7.49 -11.07 -1.04
CA CYS A 57 7.99 -10.89 0.30
C CYS A 57 7.13 -11.72 1.25
N GLU A 58 7.72 -12.75 1.87
CA GLU A 58 7.05 -13.48 2.95
C GLU A 58 6.99 -12.58 4.19
N LEU A 59 5.76 -12.30 4.63
CA LEU A 59 5.52 -11.40 5.75
C LEU A 59 5.52 -12.18 7.05
N ASP A 60 6.43 -11.79 7.94
CA ASP A 60 6.49 -12.26 9.31
C ASP A 60 6.79 -11.06 10.22
N ASN A 61 5.75 -10.65 10.96
CA ASN A 61 5.81 -9.51 11.87
C ASN A 61 6.67 -9.80 13.09
N ALA A 62 6.76 -11.05 13.56
CA ALA A 62 7.58 -11.40 14.71
C ALA A 62 9.08 -11.22 14.41
N ASN A 63 9.46 -11.39 13.13
CA ASN A 63 10.84 -11.37 12.69
C ASN A 63 11.25 -10.13 11.89
N ASN A 64 10.40 -9.10 11.82
CA ASN A 64 10.61 -7.89 10.99
C ASN A 64 10.95 -8.24 9.53
N ALA A 65 10.34 -9.29 8.96
CA ALA A 65 10.72 -9.84 7.66
C ALA A 65 10.56 -8.83 6.51
N PHE A 66 9.58 -7.94 6.59
CA PHE A 66 9.41 -6.87 5.61
C PHE A 66 10.63 -5.93 5.57
N MET A 67 11.07 -5.42 6.74
CA MET A 67 12.24 -4.53 6.80
C MET A 67 13.50 -5.25 6.30
N LYS A 68 13.71 -6.51 6.70
CA LYS A 68 14.85 -7.31 6.23
C LYS A 68 14.85 -7.49 4.71
N SER A 69 13.69 -7.79 4.13
CA SER A 69 13.54 -7.97 2.69
C SER A 69 13.76 -6.67 1.91
N VAL A 70 13.29 -5.54 2.45
CA VAL A 70 13.56 -4.20 1.89
C VAL A 70 15.06 -3.90 1.94
N CYS A 71 15.70 -4.09 3.10
CA CYS A 71 17.13 -3.86 3.28
C CYS A 71 17.99 -4.71 2.34
N ALA A 72 17.64 -5.99 2.16
CA ALA A 72 18.33 -6.89 1.25
C ALA A 72 18.17 -6.51 -0.24
N ALA A 73 17.10 -5.80 -0.60
CA ALA A 73 16.87 -5.35 -1.97
C ALA A 73 17.72 -4.12 -2.36
N PHE A 74 18.27 -3.39 -1.38
CA PHE A 74 19.14 -2.25 -1.65
C PHE A 74 20.56 -2.69 -1.94
N ARG A 75 21.14 -2.18 -3.04
CA ARG A 75 22.57 -2.32 -3.32
C ARG A 75 23.45 -1.59 -2.28
N ASN A 76 23.00 -0.41 -1.84
CA ASN A 76 23.65 0.40 -0.81
C ASN A 76 22.61 0.67 0.29
N PRO A 77 22.52 -0.21 1.31
CA PRO A 77 21.47 -0.11 2.30
C PRO A 77 21.63 1.12 3.21
N PRO A 78 20.54 1.79 3.60
CA PRO A 78 20.59 2.95 4.50
C PRO A 78 20.97 2.53 5.94
N PRO A 79 21.40 3.47 6.81
CA PRO A 79 21.85 3.16 8.17
C PRO A 79 20.91 2.26 9.01
N PRO A 80 19.56 2.39 8.93
CA PRO A 80 18.64 1.51 9.66
C PRO A 80 18.71 0.02 9.28
N CYS A 81 19.40 -0.35 8.20
CA CYS A 81 19.57 -1.73 7.76
C CYS A 81 20.82 -2.41 8.34
N ASN A 82 21.67 -1.67 9.06
CA ASN A 82 22.92 -2.17 9.62
C ASN A 82 22.80 -2.52 11.13
N THR A 83 21.57 -2.63 11.64
CA THR A 83 21.26 -2.96 13.04
C THR A 83 20.85 -4.41 13.21
#